data_AF-H2XP75-F1
#
_entry.id   AF-H2XP75-F1
#
_cell.length_a   1.000
_cell.length_b   1.000
_cell.length_c   1.000
_cell.angle_alpha   90.00
_cell.angle_beta   90.00
_cell.angle_gamma   90.00
#
_symmetry.space_group_name_H-M   'P 1'
#
loop_
_entity.id
_entity.type
_entity.pdbx_description
1 polymer ?
#
loop_
_entity_poly.entity_id
_entity_poly.type
_entity_poly.pdbx_seq_one_letter_code
_entity_poly.pdbx_strand_id
1 'polypeptide(L)'
;MKLDTSDRFDLSVTSTLIETIKKTHSTWIQHYVDINNQPATQKLKTRNPFVPYILRNLTGCQLSFVIKSTTSTDNKRASVGTWKVLEPGQQSSFHFALFHEKQRHKRTPLLKEHQIRVKVGEWKELAAVTVSRVGVFFRHAVKEINKSSTVYAIPEPVRVVFSITLVGSAQKVITVRSALVVQSKVKVPVQLQLDGGPNIGVHTLESISPGESQYIPLQLTSSHIRVRPKIKSSQHHFSSTSVTWTPVTKSSPEQST
;
A
#
# COMPACT_ATOMS: atom_id res chain seq x y z
N MET A 1 11.35 18.99 -62.01
CA MET A 1 12.21 19.26 -60.82
C MET A 1 12.53 17.93 -60.18
N LYS A 2 13.71 17.35 -60.46
CA LYS A 2 14.17 16.09 -59.87
C LYS A 2 14.80 16.42 -58.51
N LEU A 3 14.18 15.95 -57.43
CA LEU A 3 14.76 16.01 -56.09
C LEU A 3 15.73 14.83 -55.98
N ASP A 4 17.02 15.14 -56.11
CA ASP A 4 18.11 14.23 -55.75
C ASP A 4 18.37 14.44 -54.26
N THR A 5 17.98 13.48 -53.42
CA THR A 5 18.29 13.52 -51.98
C THR A 5 19.28 12.39 -51.67
N SER A 6 20.56 12.74 -51.58
CA SER A 6 21.65 11.86 -51.17
C SER A 6 21.81 11.75 -49.64
N ASP A 7 20.91 12.36 -48.87
CA ASP A 7 21.02 12.39 -47.41
C ASP A 7 20.09 11.35 -46.78
N ARG A 8 20.66 10.21 -46.43
CA ARG A 8 19.97 9.12 -45.75
C ARG A 8 20.01 9.38 -44.24
N PHE A 9 18.87 9.75 -43.67
CA PHE A 9 18.73 9.95 -42.23
C PHE A 9 18.38 8.64 -41.53
N ASP A 10 19.38 7.92 -41.05
CA ASP A 10 19.19 6.69 -40.29
C ASP A 10 18.95 7.03 -38.80
N LEU A 11 17.69 6.97 -38.36
CA LEU A 11 17.30 7.23 -36.97
C LEU A 11 17.00 5.91 -36.23
N SER A 12 17.76 5.63 -35.18
CA SER A 12 17.46 4.53 -34.26
C SER A 12 16.50 5.00 -33.19
N VAL A 13 15.24 4.59 -33.30
CA VAL A 13 14.18 4.90 -32.33
C VAL A 13 13.99 3.70 -31.41
N THR A 14 14.12 3.89 -30.10
CA THR A 14 13.84 2.86 -29.10
C THR A 14 12.33 2.70 -28.88
N SER A 15 11.88 1.46 -28.62
CA SER A 15 10.49 1.16 -28.26
C SER A 15 10.03 1.96 -27.04
N THR A 16 10.93 2.17 -26.07
CA THR A 16 10.67 2.98 -24.88
C THR A 16 10.33 4.44 -25.21
N LEU A 17 10.98 5.04 -26.21
CA LEU A 17 10.66 6.40 -26.66
C LEU A 17 9.26 6.44 -27.29
N ILE A 18 8.96 5.48 -28.16
CA ILE A 18 7.65 5.38 -28.82
C ILE A 18 6.52 5.19 -27.79
N GLU A 19 6.72 4.29 -26.82
CA GLU A 19 5.76 4.07 -25.74
C GLU A 19 5.55 5.32 -24.89
N THR A 20 6.63 6.05 -24.60
CA THR A 20 6.55 7.31 -23.84
C THR A 20 5.77 8.38 -24.61
N ILE A 21 6.02 8.53 -25.91
CA ILE A 21 5.28 9.47 -26.78
C ILE A 21 3.80 9.10 -26.81
N LYS A 22 3.46 7.83 -27.09
CA LYS A 22 2.07 7.34 -27.13
C LYS A 22 1.35 7.59 -25.81
N LYS A 23 1.98 7.25 -24.69
CA LYS A 23 1.40 7.43 -23.34
C LYS A 23 1.17 8.91 -23.01
N THR A 24 2.12 9.78 -23.34
CA THR A 24 2.01 11.22 -23.10
C THR A 24 0.89 11.82 -23.95
N HIS A 25 0.84 11.46 -25.24
CA HIS A 25 -0.19 11.89 -26.17
C HIS A 25 -1.60 11.49 -25.70
N SER A 26 -1.82 10.22 -25.34
CA SER A 26 -3.12 9.77 -24.81
C SER A 26 -3.53 10.49 -23.53
N THR A 27 -2.57 10.69 -22.60
CA THR A 27 -2.82 11.42 -21.34
C THR A 27 -3.22 12.87 -21.61
N TRP A 28 -2.55 13.52 -22.57
CA TRP A 28 -2.85 14.91 -22.95
C TRP A 28 -4.21 15.04 -23.63
N ILE A 29 -4.57 14.11 -24.52
CA ILE A 29 -5.89 14.10 -25.15
C ILE A 29 -6.99 13.92 -24.10
N GLN A 30 -6.83 12.97 -23.17
CA GLN A 30 -7.79 12.77 -22.08
C GLN A 30 -7.96 14.05 -21.25
N HIS A 31 -6.85 14.68 -20.86
CA HIS A 31 -6.89 15.96 -20.15
C HIS A 31 -7.59 17.08 -20.93
N TYR A 32 -7.37 17.18 -22.24
CA TYR A 32 -8.02 18.18 -23.08
C TYR A 32 -9.53 17.98 -23.15
N VAL A 33 -9.98 16.73 -23.31
CA VAL A 33 -11.41 16.37 -23.32
C VAL A 33 -12.05 16.64 -21.97
N ASP A 34 -11.41 16.26 -20.87
CA ASP A 34 -11.91 16.47 -19.51
C ASP A 34 -12.07 17.96 -19.17
N ILE A 35 -11.14 18.82 -19.61
CA ILE A 35 -11.23 20.28 -19.42
C ILE A 35 -12.41 20.87 -20.19
N ASN A 36 -12.64 20.41 -21.42
CA ASN A 36 -13.72 20.93 -22.26
C ASN A 36 -15.11 20.49 -21.78
N ASN A 37 -15.21 19.34 -21.14
CA ASN A 37 -16.46 18.79 -20.59
C ASN A 37 -16.85 19.38 -19.22
N GLN A 38 -16.00 20.17 -18.57
CA GLN A 38 -16.30 20.79 -17.28
C GLN A 38 -17.08 22.12 -17.44
N PRO A 39 -17.99 22.45 -16.50
CA PRO A 39 -18.71 23.72 -16.49
C PRO A 39 -17.75 24.91 -16.36
N ALA A 40 -18.11 26.07 -16.93
CA ALA A 40 -17.23 27.25 -17.06
C ALA A 40 -16.59 27.75 -15.75
N THR A 41 -17.22 27.48 -14.59
CA THR A 41 -16.69 27.78 -13.25
C THR A 41 -15.50 26.90 -12.83
N GLN A 42 -15.30 25.74 -13.46
CA GLN A 42 -14.16 24.84 -13.22
C GLN A 42 -13.07 24.94 -14.30
N LYS A 43 -13.35 25.57 -15.45
CA LYS A 43 -12.39 25.76 -16.55
C LYS A 43 -11.17 26.62 -16.18
N LEU A 44 -11.24 27.39 -15.09
CA LEU A 44 -10.13 28.19 -14.56
C LEU A 44 -9.17 27.41 -13.62
N LYS A 45 -9.37 26.11 -13.42
CA LYS A 45 -8.45 25.33 -12.59
C LYS A 45 -7.14 25.10 -13.34
N THR A 46 -6.14 25.90 -12.96
CA THR A 46 -4.72 25.60 -13.10
C THR A 46 -4.49 24.11 -12.88
N ARG A 47 -3.66 23.49 -13.74
CA ARG A 47 -3.33 22.05 -13.71
C ARG A 47 -3.30 21.55 -12.28
N ASN A 48 -4.24 20.66 -11.91
CA ASN A 48 -4.22 20.03 -10.59
C ASN A 48 -2.80 19.47 -10.38
N PRO A 49 -2.10 19.88 -9.30
CA PRO A 49 -0.72 19.49 -9.11
C PRO A 49 -0.68 17.96 -9.02
N PHE A 50 0.15 17.36 -9.88
CA PHE A 50 0.35 15.91 -9.89
C PHE A 50 0.84 15.48 -8.50
N VAL A 51 0.03 14.69 -7.79
CA VAL A 51 0.41 14.12 -6.49
C VAL A 51 1.14 12.80 -6.75
N PRO A 52 2.45 12.72 -6.47
CA PRO A 52 3.25 11.56 -6.85
C PRO A 52 3.02 10.33 -5.96
N TYR A 53 2.54 10.49 -4.73
CA TYR A 53 2.35 9.38 -3.79
C TYR A 53 0.95 9.36 -3.17
N ILE A 54 0.38 8.18 -3.05
CA ILE A 54 -0.84 7.86 -2.31
C ILE A 54 -0.52 6.74 -1.33
N LEU A 55 -0.87 6.91 -0.05
CA LEU A 55 -0.85 5.83 0.93
C LEU A 55 -2.27 5.35 1.19
N ARG A 56 -2.53 4.05 1.05
CA ARG A 56 -3.82 3.41 1.29
C ARG A 56 -3.73 2.47 2.49
N ASN A 57 -4.66 2.61 3.44
CA ASN A 57 -4.75 1.77 4.61
C ASN A 57 -5.71 0.59 4.39
N LEU A 58 -5.17 -0.61 4.21
CA LEU A 58 -5.91 -1.89 4.18
C LEU A 58 -5.45 -2.82 5.31
N THR A 59 -5.01 -2.25 6.44
CA THR A 59 -4.58 -3.03 7.61
C THR A 59 -5.74 -3.51 8.48
N GLY A 60 -6.94 -2.96 8.29
CA GLY A 60 -8.11 -3.21 9.14
C GLY A 60 -8.05 -2.51 10.50
N CYS A 61 -7.03 -1.70 10.76
CA CYS A 61 -6.86 -0.91 11.97
C CYS A 61 -6.55 0.56 11.60
N GLN A 62 -6.68 1.48 12.55
CA GLN A 62 -6.23 2.86 12.36
C GLN A 62 -4.71 2.88 12.09
N LEU A 63 -4.29 3.65 11.09
CA LEU A 63 -2.89 3.77 10.68
C LEU A 63 -2.46 5.24 10.73
N SER A 64 -1.33 5.50 11.38
CA SER A 64 -0.68 6.80 11.40
C SER A 64 0.63 6.73 10.63
N PHE A 65 0.90 7.71 9.77
CA PHE A 65 2.15 7.77 9.03
C PHE A 65 2.76 9.17 9.02
N VAL A 66 4.08 9.21 8.85
CA VAL A 66 4.85 10.45 8.70
C VAL A 66 5.91 10.28 7.62
N ILE A 67 6.16 11.37 6.90
CA ILE A 67 7.19 11.45 5.87
C ILE A 67 8.53 11.76 6.54
N LYS A 68 9.56 10.96 6.25
CA LYS A 68 10.91 11.19 6.72
C LYS A 68 11.73 11.86 5.62
N SER A 69 12.12 13.12 5.84
CA SER A 69 13.06 13.81 4.96
C SER A 69 14.49 13.50 5.41
N THR A 70 15.23 12.71 4.63
CA THR A 70 16.67 12.47 4.87
C THR A 70 17.49 13.46 4.06
N THR A 71 17.72 14.65 4.60
CA THR A 71 18.90 15.44 4.21
C THR A 71 20.11 14.84 4.92
N SER A 72 21.24 14.69 4.21
CA SER A 72 22.43 14.00 4.68
C SER A 72 22.92 14.43 6.06
N THR A 73 23.69 13.53 6.67
CA THR A 73 24.61 13.70 7.82
C THR A 73 24.09 13.69 9.24
N ASP A 74 22.77 13.66 9.49
CA ASP A 74 22.31 13.49 10.87
C ASP A 74 21.13 12.52 11.00
N ASN A 75 21.46 11.23 11.08
CA ASN A 75 20.51 10.15 11.43
C ASN A 75 19.82 10.37 12.79
N LYS A 76 20.21 11.39 13.55
CA LYS A 76 19.70 11.72 14.88
C LYS A 76 18.66 12.85 14.91
N ARG A 77 18.51 13.66 13.84
CA ARG A 77 17.61 14.83 13.81
C ARG A 77 16.85 15.00 12.50
N ALA A 78 16.31 13.90 11.95
CA ALA A 78 15.29 14.04 10.91
C ALA A 78 14.10 14.82 11.51
N SER A 79 13.71 15.93 10.90
CA SER A 79 12.47 16.62 11.26
C SER A 79 11.31 15.66 11.01
N VAL A 80 10.77 15.11 12.11
CA VAL A 80 9.59 14.25 12.05
C VAL A 80 8.45 15.18 11.66
N GLY A 81 7.96 15.04 10.42
CA GLY A 81 6.78 15.79 9.99
C GLY A 81 5.56 15.49 10.87
N THR A 82 4.45 16.19 10.64
CA THR A 82 3.20 15.90 11.35
C THR A 82 2.69 14.50 11.01
N TRP A 83 2.38 13.70 12.03
CA TRP A 83 1.73 12.41 11.85
C TRP A 83 0.33 12.60 11.24
N LYS A 84 0.05 11.89 10.16
CA LYS A 84 -1.26 11.84 9.52
C LYS A 84 -1.94 10.53 9.86
N VAL A 85 -3.18 10.61 10.33
CA VAL A 85 -4.00 9.45 10.72
C VAL A 85 -4.90 9.06 9.54
N LEU A 86 -5.09 7.76 9.34
CA LEU A 86 -5.96 7.16 8.35
C LEU A 86 -6.78 6.02 8.96
N GLU A 87 -8.09 6.10 8.80
CA GLU A 87 -9.00 5.02 9.19
C GLU A 87 -8.89 3.82 8.24
N PRO A 88 -9.37 2.62 8.65
CA PRO A 88 -9.43 1.47 7.76
C PRO A 88 -10.12 1.79 6.43
N GLY A 89 -9.50 1.43 5.32
CA GLY A 89 -10.02 1.68 3.97
C GLY A 89 -9.70 3.06 3.39
N GLN A 90 -9.26 4.03 4.20
CA GLN A 90 -8.95 5.37 3.74
C GLN A 90 -7.60 5.45 3.00
N GLN A 91 -7.43 6.55 2.25
CA GLN A 91 -6.20 6.87 1.55
C GLN A 91 -5.82 8.34 1.70
N SER A 92 -4.52 8.62 1.68
CA SER A 92 -3.96 9.98 1.76
C SER A 92 -2.94 10.23 0.67
N SER A 93 -3.12 11.34 -0.02
CA SER A 93 -2.19 11.89 -1.00
C SER A 93 -1.08 12.68 -0.30
N PHE A 94 0.16 12.51 -0.74
CA PHE A 94 1.29 13.26 -0.20
C PHE A 94 2.43 13.43 -1.22
N HIS A 95 3.32 14.37 -0.92
CA HIS A 95 4.57 14.55 -1.64
C HIS A 95 5.72 14.71 -0.65
N PHE A 96 6.91 14.28 -1.04
CA PHE A 96 8.12 14.66 -0.32
C PHE A 96 8.41 16.12 -0.66
N ALA A 97 8.65 16.96 0.34
CA ALA A 97 9.02 18.35 0.08
C ALA A 97 10.29 18.37 -0.77
N LEU A 98 10.20 18.93 -1.97
CA LEU A 98 11.38 19.29 -2.72
C LEU A 98 12.01 20.45 -1.96
N PHE A 99 13.22 20.25 -1.45
CA PHE A 99 14.03 21.39 -1.04
C PHE A 99 14.23 22.24 -2.30
N HIS A 100 13.54 23.38 -2.37
CA HIS A 100 13.81 24.43 -3.34
C HIS A 100 15.14 25.11 -2.98
N GLU A 101 16.22 24.34 -2.96
CA GLU A 101 17.54 24.94 -2.96
C GLU A 101 17.92 25.14 -4.41
N LYS A 102 17.65 26.34 -4.94
CA LYS A 102 18.29 26.86 -6.14
C LYS A 102 19.79 27.08 -5.86
N GLN A 103 20.49 26.07 -5.35
CA GLN A 103 21.94 26.08 -5.21
C GLN A 103 22.52 25.52 -6.50
N ARG A 104 22.68 26.45 -7.46
CA ARG A 104 23.55 26.23 -8.62
C ARG A 104 24.94 25.87 -8.09
N HIS A 105 25.42 24.70 -8.49
CA HIS A 105 26.79 24.21 -8.29
C HIS A 105 27.19 23.85 -6.84
N LYS A 106 26.53 22.85 -6.25
CA LYS A 106 27.24 21.93 -5.33
C LYS A 106 27.08 20.50 -5.80
N ARG A 107 28.20 19.96 -6.25
CA ARG A 107 28.38 18.64 -6.82
C ARG A 107 28.44 17.61 -5.70
N THR A 108 27.31 17.00 -5.36
CA THR A 108 27.16 15.60 -4.95
C THR A 108 25.66 15.29 -4.98
N PRO A 109 25.15 14.41 -5.87
CA PRO A 109 23.77 13.95 -5.79
C PRO A 109 23.67 13.06 -4.57
N LEU A 110 23.39 13.69 -3.45
CA LEU A 110 23.16 12.99 -2.20
C LEU A 110 21.90 12.16 -2.42
N LEU A 111 22.03 10.83 -2.41
CA LEU A 111 20.95 9.87 -2.61
C LEU A 111 19.91 10.08 -1.50
N LYS A 112 18.92 10.94 -1.76
CA LYS A 112 17.84 11.22 -0.83
C LYS A 112 16.84 10.07 -0.91
N GLU A 113 16.76 9.28 0.14
CA GLU A 113 15.78 8.21 0.22
C GLU A 113 14.41 8.76 0.61
N HIS A 114 13.40 8.48 -0.22
CA HIS A 114 12.02 8.77 0.11
C HIS A 114 11.52 7.71 1.08
N GLN A 115 11.55 8.00 2.38
CA GLN A 115 11.13 7.08 3.43
C GLN A 115 9.88 7.56 4.16
N ILE A 116 9.04 6.62 4.58
CA ILE A 116 7.92 6.86 5.49
C ILE A 116 8.11 6.04 6.77
N ARG A 117 7.59 6.56 7.89
CA ARG A 117 7.40 5.82 9.13
C ARG A 117 5.91 5.60 9.33
N VAL A 118 5.55 4.44 9.85
CA VAL A 118 4.16 4.02 10.02
C VAL A 118 3.99 3.41 11.41
N LYS A 119 2.94 3.81 12.11
CA LYS A 119 2.43 3.19 13.33
C LYS A 119 1.02 2.70 13.03
N VAL A 120 0.70 1.46 13.40
CA VAL A 120 -0.63 0.89 13.19
C VAL A 120 -1.20 0.55 14.56
N GLY A 121 -2.39 1.07 14.89
CA GLY A 121 -3.06 0.85 16.17
C GLY A 121 -2.13 0.88 17.40
N GLU A 122 -2.23 -0.18 18.20
CA GLU A 122 -1.47 -0.42 19.44
C GLU A 122 -0.09 -1.08 19.23
N TRP A 123 0.38 -1.18 17.98
CA TRP A 123 1.70 -1.73 17.69
C TRP A 123 2.74 -0.61 17.75
N LYS A 124 3.96 -0.98 18.13
CA LYS A 124 5.11 -0.08 18.11
C LYS A 124 5.36 0.46 16.70
N GLU A 125 5.90 1.68 16.61
CA GLU A 125 6.34 2.27 15.35
C GLU A 125 7.21 1.30 14.53
N LEU A 126 6.86 1.13 13.26
CA LEU A 126 7.58 0.27 12.33
C LEU A 126 8.86 0.95 11.85
N ALA A 127 9.88 0.14 11.55
CA ALA A 127 11.08 0.61 10.89
C ALA A 127 10.73 1.29 9.55
N ALA A 128 11.44 2.38 9.24
CA ALA A 128 11.18 3.18 8.05
C ALA A 128 11.18 2.34 6.76
N VAL A 129 10.29 2.72 5.84
CA VAL A 129 10.09 2.04 4.55
C VAL A 129 10.38 3.01 3.42
N THR A 130 11.32 2.64 2.55
CA THR A 130 11.67 3.40 1.35
C THR A 130 10.62 3.18 0.27
N VAL A 131 9.96 4.25 -0.18
CA VAL A 131 8.89 4.21 -1.19
C VAL A 131 9.37 4.54 -2.61
N SER A 132 10.69 4.63 -2.80
CA SER A 132 11.31 4.91 -4.11
C SER A 132 11.21 3.75 -5.10
N ARG A 133 11.10 2.50 -4.63
CA ARG A 133 11.06 1.30 -5.48
C ARG A 133 9.66 0.69 -5.48
N VAL A 134 9.21 0.24 -6.66
CA VAL A 134 8.02 -0.59 -6.82
C VAL A 134 8.34 -1.99 -6.31
N GLY A 135 7.40 -2.62 -5.61
CA GLY A 135 7.59 -3.94 -5.04
C GLY A 135 6.81 -4.16 -3.76
N VAL A 136 6.98 -5.34 -3.17
CA VAL A 136 6.33 -5.75 -1.92
C VAL A 136 7.39 -5.84 -0.84
N PHE A 137 7.19 -5.09 0.24
CA PHE A 137 8.08 -5.07 1.41
C PHE A 137 7.28 -5.45 2.65
N PHE A 138 7.93 -5.98 3.67
CA PHE A 138 7.27 -6.26 4.94
C PHE A 138 8.07 -5.75 6.13
N ARG A 139 7.36 -5.51 7.23
CA ARG A 139 7.91 -5.22 8.55
C ARG A 139 7.19 -6.06 9.58
N HIS A 140 7.91 -6.40 10.65
CA HIS A 140 7.33 -7.03 11.81
C HIS A 140 6.82 -5.95 12.77
N ALA A 141 5.54 -6.02 13.12
CA ALA A 141 4.89 -5.19 14.10
C ALA A 141 4.89 -5.93 15.44
N VAL A 142 5.39 -5.28 16.49
CA VAL A 142 5.40 -5.81 17.85
C VAL A 142 4.41 -5.01 18.68
N LYS A 143 3.54 -5.69 19.43
CA LYS A 143 2.56 -5.02 20.29
C LYS A 143 3.27 -4.24 21.41
N GLU A 144 2.81 -3.03 21.69
CA GLU A 144 3.39 -2.18 22.75
C GLU A 144 2.90 -2.70 24.12
N ILE A 145 3.73 -3.49 24.82
CA ILE A 145 3.39 -4.03 26.15
C ILE A 145 3.78 -3.00 27.22
N ASN A 146 2.81 -2.61 28.05
CA ASN A 146 3.11 -1.81 29.24
C ASN A 146 3.96 -2.65 30.21
N LYS A 147 5.07 -2.09 30.71
CA LYS A 147 6.08 -2.78 31.54
C LYS A 147 5.56 -3.41 32.86
N SER A 148 4.28 -3.27 33.17
CA SER A 148 3.60 -3.88 34.32
C SER A 148 2.98 -5.25 34.03
N SER A 149 2.94 -5.71 32.79
CA SER A 149 2.37 -7.01 32.41
C SER A 149 3.44 -8.11 32.46
N THR A 150 3.12 -9.17 33.21
CA THR A 150 3.95 -10.32 33.56
C THR A 150 4.67 -11.00 32.38
N VAL A 151 5.83 -11.58 32.72
CA VAL A 151 6.92 -12.16 31.89
C VAL A 151 6.52 -13.31 30.93
N TYR A 152 5.25 -13.69 30.81
CA TYR A 152 4.86 -14.99 30.23
C TYR A 152 4.18 -14.99 28.86
N ALA A 153 4.09 -13.86 28.16
CA ALA A 153 3.63 -13.88 26.76
C ALA A 153 4.38 -12.82 25.95
N ILE A 154 5.45 -13.23 25.25
CA ILE A 154 6.04 -12.42 24.19
C ILE A 154 5.00 -12.43 23.05
N PRO A 155 4.32 -11.32 22.73
CA PRO A 155 3.33 -11.29 21.67
C PRO A 155 4.03 -11.57 20.35
N GLU A 156 3.53 -12.55 19.60
CA GLU A 156 4.13 -12.91 18.33
C GLU A 156 4.09 -11.71 17.36
N PRO A 157 5.21 -11.42 16.69
CA PRO A 157 5.27 -10.31 15.76
C PRO A 157 4.37 -10.55 14.56
N VAL A 158 3.47 -9.61 14.28
CA VAL A 158 2.58 -9.66 13.12
C VAL A 158 3.27 -9.03 11.92
N ARG A 159 3.10 -9.59 10.72
CA ARG A 159 3.68 -9.02 9.50
C ARG A 159 2.75 -7.96 8.88
N VAL A 160 3.29 -6.77 8.69
CA VAL A 160 2.67 -5.68 7.93
C VAL A 160 3.33 -5.59 6.57
N VAL A 161 2.53 -5.59 5.50
CA VAL A 161 3.00 -5.59 4.12
C VAL A 161 2.76 -4.23 3.48
N PHE A 162 3.78 -3.73 2.80
CA PHE A 162 3.79 -2.51 2.02
C PHE A 162 3.89 -2.91 0.54
N SER A 163 2.76 -2.84 -0.17
CA SER A 163 2.70 -3.08 -1.61
C SER A 163 2.77 -1.76 -2.35
N ILE A 164 3.91 -1.47 -2.97
CA ILE A 164 4.15 -0.23 -3.72
C ILE A 164 3.95 -0.55 -5.19
N THR A 165 2.95 0.08 -5.80
CA THR A 165 2.59 -0.10 -7.21
C THR A 165 2.59 1.24 -7.94
N LEU A 166 2.76 1.21 -9.26
CA LEU A 166 2.63 2.38 -10.10
C LEU A 166 1.25 2.37 -10.76
N VAL A 167 0.49 3.45 -10.60
CA VAL A 167 -0.78 3.67 -11.28
C VAL A 167 -0.62 4.81 -12.29
N GLY A 168 -1.10 4.60 -13.52
CA GLY A 168 -1.01 5.59 -14.59
C GLY A 168 0.42 5.85 -15.07
N SER A 169 0.80 7.13 -15.20
CA SER A 169 2.09 7.55 -15.75
C SER A 169 3.24 7.54 -14.74
N ALA A 170 3.00 7.93 -13.49
CA ALA A 170 4.06 8.05 -12.48
C ALA A 170 3.57 8.02 -11.02
N GLN A 171 2.30 7.74 -10.75
CA GLN A 171 1.76 7.84 -9.39
C GLN A 171 2.02 6.56 -8.60
N LYS A 172 2.69 6.67 -7.47
CA LYS A 172 2.96 5.53 -6.59
C LYS A 172 1.86 5.36 -5.57
N VAL A 173 1.24 4.19 -5.58
CA VAL A 173 0.24 3.79 -4.59
C VAL A 173 0.90 2.80 -3.63
N ILE A 174 1.08 3.24 -2.39
CA ILE A 174 1.58 2.44 -1.26
C ILE A 174 0.38 1.89 -0.52
N THR A 175 0.11 0.60 -0.72
CA THR A 175 -0.94 -0.09 0.02
C THR A 175 -0.32 -0.76 1.24
N VAL A 176 -0.68 -0.28 2.43
CA VAL A 176 -0.29 -0.90 3.70
C VAL A 176 -1.38 -1.86 4.12
N ARG A 177 -1.05 -3.14 4.29
CA ARG A 177 -2.02 -4.20 4.53
C ARG A 177 -1.51 -5.28 5.47
N SER A 178 -2.42 -6.08 6.00
CA SER A 178 -2.06 -7.32 6.68
C SER A 178 -1.41 -8.33 5.73
N ALA A 179 -0.50 -9.14 6.26
CA ALA A 179 0.07 -10.27 5.53
C ALA A 179 -0.94 -11.42 5.34
N LEU A 180 -1.88 -11.59 6.28
CA LEU A 180 -2.88 -12.65 6.22
C LEU A 180 -4.04 -12.22 5.30
N VAL A 181 -4.22 -12.98 4.22
CA VAL A 181 -5.23 -12.74 3.19
C VAL A 181 -6.10 -13.98 3.08
N VAL A 182 -7.42 -13.80 3.11
CA VAL A 182 -8.37 -14.87 2.80
C VAL A 182 -8.87 -14.67 1.39
N GLN A 183 -8.67 -15.66 0.54
CA GLN A 183 -9.18 -15.68 -0.84
C GLN A 183 -10.37 -16.64 -0.92
N SER A 184 -11.51 -16.13 -1.38
CA SER A 184 -12.68 -16.97 -1.65
C SER A 184 -12.49 -17.74 -2.96
N LYS A 185 -12.38 -19.06 -2.87
CA LYS A 185 -12.36 -19.96 -4.04
C LYS A 185 -13.71 -20.64 -4.31
N VAL A 186 -14.73 -20.26 -3.57
CA VAL A 186 -16.09 -20.82 -3.69
C VAL A 186 -16.95 -19.99 -4.62
N LYS A 187 -17.99 -20.61 -5.20
CA LYS A 187 -18.90 -19.97 -6.17
C LYS A 187 -19.96 -19.06 -5.54
N VAL A 188 -20.05 -19.03 -4.21
CA VAL A 188 -21.03 -18.23 -3.47
C VAL A 188 -20.33 -17.19 -2.60
N PRO A 189 -20.94 -16.02 -2.33
CA PRO A 189 -20.39 -15.07 -1.37
C PRO A 189 -20.26 -15.71 0.02
N VAL A 190 -19.16 -15.44 0.72
CA VAL A 190 -18.91 -15.97 2.06
C VAL A 190 -18.69 -14.86 3.06
N GLN A 191 -19.10 -15.09 4.30
CA GLN A 191 -18.86 -14.19 5.41
C GLN A 191 -17.91 -14.85 6.41
N LEU A 192 -16.95 -14.07 6.91
CA LEU A 192 -15.99 -14.51 7.90
C LEU A 192 -16.38 -13.99 9.29
N GLN A 193 -16.23 -14.85 10.29
CA GLN A 193 -16.30 -14.50 11.70
C GLN A 193 -14.95 -14.81 12.33
N LEU A 194 -14.37 -13.82 12.99
CA LEU A 194 -13.06 -13.87 13.61
C LEU A 194 -13.23 -13.76 15.11
N ASP A 195 -12.78 -14.76 15.86
CA ASP A 195 -12.78 -14.71 17.32
C ASP A 195 -11.45 -14.13 17.82
N GLY A 196 -11.48 -12.87 18.26
CA GLY A 196 -10.35 -12.14 18.82
C GLY A 196 -10.08 -12.44 20.30
N GLY A 197 -10.80 -13.39 20.90
CA GLY A 197 -10.68 -13.72 22.31
C GLY A 197 -11.25 -12.63 23.24
N PRO A 198 -10.94 -12.68 24.55
CA PRO A 198 -11.63 -11.87 25.56
C PRO A 198 -11.50 -10.36 25.39
N ASN A 199 -10.34 -9.90 24.91
CA ASN A 199 -10.02 -8.46 24.84
C ASN A 199 -10.61 -7.78 23.60
N ILE A 200 -10.81 -8.52 22.51
CA ILE A 200 -11.22 -7.96 21.21
C ILE A 200 -12.65 -8.39 20.86
N GLY A 201 -13.07 -9.58 21.30
CA GLY A 201 -14.37 -10.17 21.02
C GLY A 201 -14.48 -10.77 19.61
N VAL A 202 -15.72 -11.09 19.22
CA VAL A 202 -16.04 -11.71 17.95
C VAL A 202 -16.35 -10.64 16.90
N HIS A 203 -15.60 -10.64 15.79
CA HIS A 203 -15.75 -9.70 14.68
C HIS A 203 -16.26 -10.40 13.44
N THR A 204 -17.36 -9.91 12.87
CA THR A 204 -17.88 -10.44 11.60
C THR A 204 -17.51 -9.49 10.48
N LEU A 205 -16.73 -9.98 9.51
CA LEU A 205 -16.30 -9.19 8.35
C LEU A 205 -17.42 -9.06 7.31
N GLU A 206 -17.23 -8.13 6.38
CA GLU A 206 -18.05 -8.01 5.18
C GLU A 206 -17.97 -9.28 4.31
N SER A 207 -18.99 -9.49 3.46
CA SER A 207 -19.00 -10.69 2.63
C SER A 207 -18.02 -10.57 1.48
N ILE A 208 -17.23 -11.62 1.29
CA ILE A 208 -16.26 -11.77 0.22
C ILE A 208 -16.97 -12.40 -0.97
N SER A 209 -16.93 -11.75 -2.13
CA SER A 209 -17.52 -12.31 -3.34
C SER A 209 -16.69 -13.50 -3.88
N PRO A 210 -17.26 -14.34 -4.74
CA PRO A 210 -16.50 -15.41 -5.41
C PRO A 210 -15.24 -14.89 -6.10
N GLY A 211 -14.08 -15.48 -5.81
CA GLY A 211 -12.79 -15.09 -6.39
C GLY A 211 -12.11 -13.89 -5.71
N GLU A 212 -12.81 -13.13 -4.87
CA GLU A 212 -12.26 -11.97 -4.18
C GLU A 212 -11.36 -12.35 -3.00
N SER A 213 -10.52 -11.39 -2.60
CA SER A 213 -9.60 -11.53 -1.48
C SER A 213 -9.87 -10.44 -0.45
N GLN A 214 -9.86 -10.83 0.82
CA GLN A 214 -10.04 -9.94 1.96
C GLN A 214 -8.81 -10.00 2.87
N TYR A 215 -8.34 -8.84 3.31
CA TYR A 215 -7.28 -8.74 4.29
C TYR A 215 -7.83 -8.91 5.70
N ILE A 216 -7.21 -9.78 6.50
CA ILE A 216 -7.59 -9.94 7.90
C ILE A 216 -7.03 -8.77 8.71
N PRO A 217 -7.84 -8.04 9.50
CA PRO A 217 -7.36 -6.95 10.35
C PRO A 217 -6.17 -7.39 11.20
N LEU A 218 -5.13 -6.56 11.32
CA LEU A 218 -3.90 -6.93 12.01
C LEU A 218 -4.14 -7.44 13.44
N GLN A 219 -5.12 -6.87 14.14
CA GLN A 219 -5.53 -7.26 15.49
C GLN A 219 -6.17 -8.66 15.60
N LEU A 220 -6.62 -9.23 14.48
CA LEU A 220 -7.33 -10.51 14.39
C LEU A 220 -6.51 -11.57 13.63
N THR A 221 -5.21 -11.37 13.49
CA THR A 221 -4.35 -12.28 12.69
C THR A 221 -4.13 -13.63 13.36
N SER A 222 -4.24 -13.70 14.69
CA SER A 222 -4.20 -14.95 15.48
C SER A 222 -5.59 -15.50 15.82
N SER A 223 -6.66 -14.90 15.30
CA SER A 223 -8.04 -15.28 15.61
C SER A 223 -8.45 -16.61 14.99
N HIS A 224 -9.39 -17.28 15.65
CA HIS A 224 -10.11 -18.41 15.06
C HIS A 224 -11.07 -17.90 13.98
N ILE A 225 -10.87 -18.36 12.75
CA ILE A 225 -11.67 -17.97 11.59
C ILE A 225 -12.76 -19.01 11.35
N ARG A 226 -14.02 -18.59 11.44
CA ARG A 226 -15.19 -19.36 11.02
C ARG A 226 -15.79 -18.75 9.78
N VAL A 227 -16.38 -19.58 8.94
CA VAL A 227 -16.90 -19.16 7.63
C VAL A 227 -18.35 -19.61 7.49
N ARG A 228 -19.16 -18.80 6.83
CA ARG A 228 -20.48 -19.23 6.34
C ARG A 228 -20.75 -18.72 4.93
N PRO A 229 -21.52 -19.44 4.11
CA PRO A 229 -22.05 -18.90 2.87
C PRO A 229 -23.13 -17.85 3.17
N LYS A 230 -23.11 -16.73 2.44
CA LYS A 230 -24.13 -15.68 2.50
C LYS A 230 -25.08 -15.84 1.31
N ILE A 231 -26.02 -16.76 1.45
CA ILE A 231 -27.06 -17.04 0.45
C ILE A 231 -28.35 -16.36 0.92
N LYS A 232 -28.97 -15.55 0.05
CA LYS A 232 -30.12 -14.72 0.42
C LYS A 232 -31.34 -15.51 0.91
N SER A 233 -31.44 -16.79 0.54
CA SER A 233 -32.59 -17.67 0.80
C SER A 233 -32.43 -18.62 1.99
N SER A 234 -31.27 -18.66 2.65
CA SER A 234 -31.02 -19.58 3.77
C SER A 234 -30.13 -18.97 4.84
N GLN A 235 -30.54 -19.09 6.10
CA GLN A 235 -29.70 -18.74 7.24
C GLN A 235 -28.76 -19.89 7.55
N HIS A 236 -27.58 -19.88 6.94
CA HIS A 236 -26.52 -20.80 7.33
C HIS A 236 -25.81 -20.31 8.60
N HIS A 237 -25.55 -21.24 9.51
CA HIS A 237 -24.69 -21.01 10.66
C HIS A 237 -23.22 -20.92 10.22
N PHE A 238 -22.39 -20.30 11.06
CA PHE A 238 -20.94 -20.37 10.91
C PHE A 238 -20.46 -21.81 11.08
N SER A 239 -19.37 -22.14 10.39
CA SER A 239 -18.72 -23.45 10.49
C SER A 239 -18.46 -23.82 11.96
N SER A 240 -18.75 -25.08 12.31
CA SER A 240 -18.47 -25.61 13.65
C SER A 240 -16.96 -25.68 13.92
N THR A 241 -16.18 -25.99 12.89
CA THR A 241 -14.72 -25.95 12.92
C THR A 241 -14.20 -24.55 12.62
N SER A 242 -13.11 -24.18 13.26
CA SER A 242 -12.39 -22.94 12.98
C SER A 242 -11.04 -23.22 12.35
N VAL A 243 -10.60 -22.30 11.49
CA VAL A 243 -9.24 -22.28 10.94
C VAL A 243 -8.44 -21.24 11.72
N THR A 244 -7.26 -21.60 12.21
CA THR A 244 -6.38 -20.67 12.92
C THR A 244 -5.07 -20.57 12.18
N TRP A 245 -4.55 -19.35 12.05
CA TRP A 245 -3.20 -19.15 11.56
C TRP A 245 -2.20 -19.50 12.66
N THR A 246 -1.30 -20.44 12.40
CA THR A 246 -0.23 -20.83 13.32
C THR A 246 1.13 -20.59 12.67
N PRO A 247 2.15 -20.14 13.42
CA PRO A 247 3.50 -20.04 12.90
C PRO A 247 4.01 -21.41 12.44
N VAL A 248 4.61 -21.45 11.25
CA VAL A 248 5.24 -22.67 10.72
C VAL A 248 6.49 -22.96 11.55
N THR A 249 6.43 -23.98 12.39
CA THR A 249 7.51 -24.37 13.32
C THR A 249 8.50 -25.37 12.72
N LYS A 250 8.20 -25.97 11.56
CA LYS A 250 9.11 -26.89 10.84
C LYS A 250 9.03 -26.67 9.33
N SER A 251 10.16 -26.58 8.67
CA SER A 251 10.26 -26.81 7.22
C SER A 251 9.92 -28.27 6.97
N SER A 252 8.88 -28.54 6.19
CA SER A 252 8.65 -29.90 5.67
C SER A 252 9.89 -30.32 4.87
N PRO A 253 10.44 -31.54 5.06
CA PRO A 253 11.44 -32.05 4.15
C PRO A 253 10.83 -32.09 2.75
N GLU A 254 11.55 -31.55 1.76
CA GLU A 254 11.22 -31.67 0.35
C GLU A 254 11.04 -33.17 0.02
N GLN A 255 9.81 -33.57 -0.32
CA GLN A 255 9.61 -34.83 -1.01
C GLN A 255 10.08 -34.61 -2.45
N SER A 256 11.28 -35.12 -2.74
CA SER A 256 11.74 -35.37 -4.11
C SER A 256 10.96 -36.56 -4.65
N THR A 257 10.18 -36.30 -5.69
CA THR A 257 9.70 -37.30 -6.64
C THR A 257 10.03 -36.80 -8.03
#